data_AF-A0A072THA8-F1
#
_entry.id   AF-A0A072THA8-F1
#
_cell.length_a   1.000
_cell.length_b   1.000
_cell.length_c   1.000
_cell.angle_alpha   90.00
_cell.angle_beta   90.00
_cell.angle_gamma   90.00
#
_symmetry.space_group_name_H-M   'P 1'
#
loop_
_entity.id
_entity.type
_entity.pdbx_description
1 polymer ?
#
loop_
_entity_poly.entity_id
_entity_poly.type
_entity_poly.pdbx_seq_one_letter_code
_entity_poly.pdbx_strand_id
1 'polypeptide(L)'
;MGDNLKQKLAKSIELADEVNNTPDVPIPFKQYCGELKSKAKKLSDLLRLAAPTSSELYMQRPMWLILEQTEHILNETLSLILKCRPNNIKKRIFTIISIDAFRKTSSQLENSINDVSWLLHISRSDENHDSENLILPSIAFNEPILASIWELIASLCTGSQEDRSDAAACLVSLAHQSDRYSKMIIQEGGVGPLLKLTREGNAEGQKNAARAIGLLKVINSIVILITSASMLCEHGS
;
A
#
# COMPACT_ATOMS: atom_id res chain seq x y z
N MET A 1 7.02 -8.59 11.91
CA MET A 1 6.81 -7.58 10.85
C MET A 1 5.74 -6.56 11.27
N GLY A 2 4.60 -6.99 11.82
CA GLY A 2 3.54 -6.09 12.34
C GLY A 2 4.01 -5.04 13.36
N ASP A 3 4.87 -5.39 14.33
CA ASP A 3 5.35 -4.41 15.32
C ASP A 3 6.24 -3.32 14.70
N ASN A 4 7.05 -3.69 13.70
CA ASN A 4 7.87 -2.73 12.96
C ASN A 4 6.98 -1.81 12.10
N LEU A 5 5.92 -2.34 11.47
CA LEU A 5 4.96 -1.53 10.72
C LEU A 5 4.21 -0.53 11.61
N LYS A 6 3.79 -0.94 12.81
CA LYS A 6 3.16 -0.05 13.80
C LYS A 6 4.12 1.06 14.25
N GLN A 7 5.38 0.74 14.52
CA GLN A 7 6.41 1.73 14.84
C GLN A 7 6.63 2.70 13.67
N LYS A 8 6.70 2.18 12.44
CA LYS A 8 6.86 3.00 11.23
C LYS A 8 5.68 3.94 11.02
N LEU A 9 4.47 3.45 11.23
CA LEU A 9 3.25 4.25 11.15
C LEU A 9 3.26 5.38 12.20
N ALA A 10 3.57 5.04 13.45
CA ALA A 10 3.67 6.04 14.53
C ALA A 10 4.69 7.13 14.19
N LYS A 11 5.87 6.74 13.69
CA LYS A 11 6.90 7.66 13.22
C LYS A 11 6.41 8.57 12.09
N SER A 12 5.68 8.04 11.12
CA SER A 12 5.11 8.85 10.02
C SER A 12 4.05 9.84 10.52
N ILE A 13 3.23 9.47 11.52
CA ILE A 13 2.27 10.37 12.17
C ILE A 13 3.02 11.49 12.91
N GLU A 14 4.03 11.14 13.70
CA GLU A 14 4.84 12.12 14.45
C GLU A 14 5.53 13.12 13.52
N LEU A 15 6.12 12.67 12.40
CA LEU A 15 6.74 13.54 11.41
C LEU A 15 5.72 14.47 10.73
N ALA A 16 4.53 13.96 10.41
CA ALA A 16 3.46 14.78 9.82
C ALA A 16 2.97 15.86 10.79
N ASP A 17 2.84 15.52 12.07
CA ASP A 17 2.53 16.47 13.13
C ASP A 17 3.65 17.50 13.33
N GLU A 18 4.92 17.08 13.29
CA GLU A 18 6.06 17.98 13.39
C GLU A 18 6.05 19.01 12.26
N VAL A 19 5.84 18.55 11.01
CA VAL A 19 5.69 19.44 9.84
C VAL A 19 4.56 20.44 10.06
N ASN A 20 3.37 19.99 10.48
CA ASN A 20 2.23 20.87 10.70
C ASN A 20 2.45 21.87 11.86
N ASN A 21 3.07 21.43 12.95
CA ASN A 21 3.32 22.24 14.15
C ASN A 21 4.56 23.14 14.05
N THR A 22 5.28 23.11 12.93
CA THR A 22 6.42 24.00 12.70
C THR A 22 6.00 25.47 12.90
N PRO A 23 6.76 26.28 13.64
CA PRO A 23 6.52 27.73 13.75
C PRO A 23 6.41 28.45 12.40
N ASP A 24 5.71 29.57 12.40
CA ASP A 24 5.54 30.43 11.22
C ASP A 24 6.87 30.88 10.60
N VAL A 25 6.84 30.98 9.27
CA VAL A 25 7.98 31.40 8.45
C VAL A 25 7.81 32.84 7.97
N PRO A 26 8.89 33.51 7.54
CA PRO A 26 8.82 34.86 6.99
C PRO A 26 7.85 34.98 5.80
N ILE A 27 7.30 36.20 5.61
CA ILE A 27 6.26 36.53 4.61
C ILE A 27 6.50 35.93 3.21
N PRO A 28 7.71 35.98 2.61
CA PRO A 28 7.93 35.49 1.24
C PRO A 28 7.59 34.01 1.03
N PHE A 29 7.64 33.20 2.10
CA PHE A 29 7.39 31.75 2.04
C PHE A 29 6.13 31.34 2.82
N LYS A 30 5.41 32.28 3.44
CA LYS A 30 4.29 32.00 4.35
C LYS A 30 3.19 31.20 3.67
N GLN A 31 2.80 31.59 2.46
CA GLN A 31 1.75 30.91 1.70
C GLN A 31 2.16 29.48 1.34
N TYR A 32 3.35 29.29 0.77
CA TYR A 32 3.85 27.98 0.36
C TYR A 32 4.02 27.03 1.56
N CYS A 33 4.58 27.51 2.68
CA CYS A 33 4.69 26.70 3.89
C CYS A 33 3.31 26.39 4.49
N GLY A 34 2.35 27.31 4.40
CA GLY A 34 0.97 27.07 4.84
C GLY A 34 0.30 25.93 4.07
N GLU A 35 0.50 25.86 2.76
CA GLU A 35 0.02 24.75 1.91
C GLU A 35 0.69 23.41 2.28
N LEU A 36 2.01 23.39 2.47
CA LEU A 36 2.70 22.15 2.88
C LEU A 36 2.23 21.67 4.26
N LYS A 37 2.04 22.58 5.23
CA LYS A 37 1.51 22.26 6.56
C LYS A 37 0.10 21.68 6.49
N SER A 38 -0.79 22.27 5.68
CA SER A 38 -2.17 21.78 5.56
C SER A 38 -2.24 20.37 4.97
N LYS A 39 -1.40 20.07 3.97
CA LYS A 39 -1.27 18.71 3.42
C LYS A 39 -0.69 17.73 4.43
N ALA A 40 0.35 18.12 5.17
CA ALA A 40 0.90 17.29 6.24
C ALA A 40 -0.12 16.98 7.33
N LYS A 41 -0.97 17.96 7.69
CA LYS A 41 -2.09 17.74 8.62
C LYS A 41 -3.08 16.69 8.08
N LYS A 42 -3.55 16.86 6.83
CA LYS A 42 -4.46 15.90 6.19
C LYS A 42 -3.85 14.49 6.15
N LEU A 43 -2.57 14.38 5.82
CA LEU A 43 -1.84 13.13 5.81
C LEU A 43 -1.76 12.49 7.21
N SER A 44 -1.49 13.29 8.25
CA SER A 44 -1.50 12.84 9.65
C SER A 44 -2.86 12.24 10.04
N ASP A 45 -3.95 12.90 9.66
CA ASP A 45 -5.32 12.42 9.92
C ASP A 45 -5.60 11.08 9.20
N LEU A 46 -5.23 10.96 7.92
CA LEU A 46 -5.37 9.72 7.15
C LEU A 46 -4.52 8.56 7.72
N LEU A 47 -3.29 8.84 8.14
CA LEU A 47 -2.42 7.83 8.76
C LEU A 47 -3.00 7.29 10.07
N ARG A 48 -3.62 8.16 10.88
CA ARG A 48 -4.34 7.71 12.09
C ARG A 48 -5.54 6.83 11.74
N LEU A 49 -6.29 7.15 10.69
CA LEU A 49 -7.39 6.32 10.20
C LEU A 49 -6.90 4.95 9.68
N ALA A 50 -5.68 4.86 9.17
CA ALA A 50 -5.08 3.62 8.66
C ALA A 50 -4.47 2.74 9.75
N ALA A 51 -4.32 3.26 10.98
CA ALA A 51 -3.70 2.53 12.09
C ALA A 51 -4.36 1.19 12.44
N PRO A 52 -5.71 1.06 12.46
CA PRO A 52 -6.36 -0.21 12.72
C PRO A 52 -5.95 -1.29 11.71
N THR A 53 -5.78 -0.93 10.43
CA THR A 53 -5.45 -1.88 9.36
C THR A 53 -4.02 -2.38 9.37
N SER A 54 -3.12 -1.78 10.17
CA SER A 54 -1.71 -2.20 10.29
C SER A 54 -1.52 -3.63 10.81
N SER A 55 -2.57 -4.22 11.40
CA SER A 55 -2.55 -5.60 11.88
C SER A 55 -2.90 -6.63 10.80
N GLU A 56 -3.50 -6.20 9.69
CA GLU A 56 -3.92 -7.08 8.59
C GLU A 56 -2.71 -7.53 7.77
N LEU A 57 -2.45 -8.84 7.75
CA LEU A 57 -1.25 -9.42 7.08
C LEU A 57 -1.18 -9.07 5.60
N TYR A 58 -2.32 -9.09 4.91
CA TYR A 58 -2.43 -8.81 3.48
C TYR A 58 -2.14 -7.33 3.14
N MET A 59 -2.25 -6.43 4.12
CA MET A 59 -1.97 -4.99 3.98
C MET A 59 -0.55 -4.58 4.38
N GLN A 60 0.24 -5.47 4.99
CA GLN A 60 1.55 -5.07 5.52
C GLN A 60 2.52 -4.60 4.44
N ARG A 61 2.50 -5.22 3.26
CA ARG A 61 3.38 -4.86 2.13
C ARG A 61 3.03 -3.50 1.51
N PRO A 62 1.79 -3.27 1.00
CA PRO A 62 1.43 -1.98 0.44
C PRO A 62 1.57 -0.86 1.47
N MET A 63 1.16 -1.10 2.73
CA MET A 63 1.28 -0.12 3.80
C MET A 63 2.75 0.22 4.09
N TRP A 64 3.65 -0.77 4.12
CA TRP A 64 5.07 -0.51 4.37
C TRP A 64 5.67 0.43 3.31
N LEU A 65 5.44 0.15 2.02
CA LEU A 65 6.01 0.92 0.92
C LEU A 65 5.47 2.35 0.91
N ILE A 66 4.17 2.52 1.14
CA ILE A 66 3.53 3.83 1.22
C ILE A 66 4.07 4.62 2.42
N LEU A 67 4.25 3.98 3.57
CA LEU A 67 4.85 4.62 4.74
C LEU A 67 6.32 4.98 4.54
N GLU A 68 7.09 4.18 3.80
CA GLU A 68 8.47 4.48 3.43
C GLU A 68 8.58 5.72 2.55
N GLN A 69 7.77 5.78 1.50
CA GLN A 69 7.72 6.95 0.62
C GLN A 69 7.21 8.20 1.34
N THR A 70 6.17 8.04 2.16
CA THR A 70 5.57 9.13 2.95
C THR A 70 6.57 9.72 3.95
N GLU A 71 7.30 8.87 4.66
CA GLU A 71 8.34 9.29 5.60
C GLU A 71 9.45 10.10 4.91
N HIS A 72 9.91 9.65 3.74
CA HIS A 72 10.90 10.38 2.96
C HIS A 72 10.39 11.78 2.58
N ILE A 73 9.16 11.88 2.06
CA ILE A 73 8.56 13.15 1.63
C ILE A 73 8.34 14.09 2.82
N LEU A 74 7.89 13.59 3.97
CA LEU A 74 7.73 14.39 5.19
C LEU A 74 9.08 14.95 5.68
N ASN A 75 10.16 14.17 5.63
CA ASN A 75 11.50 14.64 5.97
C ASN A 75 12.00 15.73 4.98
N GLU A 76 11.79 15.54 3.68
CA GLU A 76 12.11 16.57 2.67
C GLU A 76 11.31 17.86 2.92
N THR A 77 10.02 17.72 3.25
CA THR A 77 9.11 18.82 3.58
C THR A 77 9.59 19.59 4.80
N LEU A 78 9.92 18.88 5.89
CA LEU A 78 10.42 19.48 7.12
C LEU A 78 11.73 20.23 6.85
N SER A 79 12.67 19.62 6.13
CA SER A 79 13.94 20.27 5.76
C SER A 79 13.72 21.56 4.96
N LEU A 80 12.79 21.54 4.00
CA LEU A 80 12.45 22.71 3.18
C LEU A 80 11.88 23.86 4.04
N ILE A 81 10.94 23.57 4.94
CA ILE A 81 10.35 24.56 5.85
C ILE A 81 11.41 25.12 6.81
N LEU A 82 12.27 24.27 7.37
CA LEU A 82 13.34 24.69 8.29
C LEU A 82 14.38 25.60 7.62
N LYS A 83 14.68 25.39 6.34
CA LYS A 83 15.56 26.27 5.56
C LYS A 83 15.02 27.70 5.41
N CYS A 84 13.71 27.91 5.58
CA CYS A 84 13.09 29.23 5.46
C CYS A 84 13.26 30.13 6.70
N ARG A 85 13.79 29.61 7.80
CA ARG A 85 13.85 30.33 9.08
C ARG A 85 15.10 31.20 9.27
N PRO A 86 14.95 32.36 9.95
CA PRO A 86 16.04 33.31 10.15
C PRO A 86 17.17 32.83 11.07
N ASN A 87 16.95 31.92 12.02
CA ASN A 87 18.05 31.43 12.87
C ASN A 87 19.10 30.56 12.13
N ASN A 88 18.81 30.14 10.89
CA ASN A 88 19.77 29.47 10.01
C ASN A 88 20.61 30.44 9.16
N ILE A 89 20.43 31.76 9.32
CA ILE A 89 21.13 32.82 8.54
C ILE A 89 22.65 32.80 8.73
N LYS A 90 23.18 32.27 9.84
CA LYS A 90 24.65 32.17 10.03
C LYS A 90 25.34 31.17 9.08
N LYS A 91 24.57 30.38 8.31
CA LYS A 91 25.07 29.47 7.26
C LYS A 91 24.66 29.89 5.83
N ARG A 92 24.22 31.14 5.63
CA ARG A 92 23.71 31.64 4.34
C ARG A 92 24.85 31.93 3.34
N ILE A 93 25.57 30.89 2.97
CA ILE A 93 26.43 30.86 1.80
C ILE A 93 25.73 29.88 0.83
N PHE A 94 24.89 30.44 -0.04
CA PHE A 94 24.26 29.81 -1.23
C PHE A 94 23.26 28.65 -1.05
N THR A 95 22.09 28.89 -0.44
CA THR A 95 20.91 28.06 -0.75
C THR A 95 19.74 28.94 -1.17
N ILE A 96 19.60 29.13 -2.49
CA ILE A 96 18.42 29.76 -3.09
C ILE A 96 17.30 28.72 -2.99
N ILE A 97 16.29 28.98 -2.15
CA ILE A 97 15.09 28.16 -2.09
C ILE A 97 14.19 28.59 -3.25
N SER A 98 14.06 27.74 -4.27
CA SER A 98 13.16 28.01 -5.40
C SER A 98 11.70 27.74 -5.04
N ILE A 99 10.79 28.51 -5.62
CA ILE A 99 9.34 28.23 -5.63
C ILE A 99 9.06 26.84 -6.22
N ASP A 100 9.86 26.39 -7.17
CA ASP A 100 9.69 25.07 -7.79
C ASP A 100 9.94 23.93 -6.79
N ALA A 101 10.81 24.14 -5.80
CA ALA A 101 11.01 23.18 -4.72
C ALA A 101 9.71 23.02 -3.90
N PHE A 102 9.04 24.12 -3.57
CA PHE A 102 7.75 24.09 -2.88
C PHE A 102 6.66 23.41 -3.69
N ARG A 103 6.55 23.73 -4.98
CA ARG A 103 5.56 23.10 -5.87
C ARG A 103 5.79 21.60 -6.00
N LYS A 104 7.05 21.19 -6.19
CA LYS A 104 7.44 19.77 -6.24
C LYS A 104 7.07 19.05 -4.95
N THR A 105 7.49 19.58 -3.80
CA THR A 105 7.17 18.99 -2.48
C THR A 105 5.66 18.97 -2.22
N SER A 106 4.91 20.00 -2.62
CA SER A 106 3.45 20.02 -2.51
C SER A 106 2.80 18.92 -3.36
N SER A 107 3.29 18.69 -4.57
CA SER A 107 2.82 17.60 -5.44
C SER A 107 3.17 16.22 -4.86
N GLN A 108 4.37 16.06 -4.29
CA GLN A 108 4.77 14.82 -3.63
C GLN A 108 3.90 14.52 -2.40
N LEU A 109 3.57 15.52 -1.58
CA LEU A 109 2.64 15.35 -0.46
C LEU A 109 1.23 14.96 -0.92
N GLU A 110 0.75 15.52 -2.04
CA GLU A 110 -0.52 15.11 -2.63
C GLU A 110 -0.51 13.64 -3.05
N ASN A 111 0.60 13.18 -3.65
CA ASN A 111 0.77 11.77 -4.00
C ASN A 111 0.71 10.88 -2.76
N SER A 112 1.40 11.24 -1.67
CA SER A 112 1.30 10.49 -0.40
C SER A 112 -0.11 10.49 0.19
N ILE A 113 -0.85 11.60 0.08
CA ILE A 113 -2.26 11.67 0.50
C ILE A 113 -3.11 10.68 -0.31
N ASN A 114 -2.91 10.63 -1.63
CA ASN A 114 -3.62 9.71 -2.51
C ASN A 114 -3.25 8.25 -2.21
N ASP A 115 -1.97 7.96 -1.98
CA ASP A 115 -1.48 6.62 -1.61
C ASP A 115 -2.14 6.12 -0.31
N VAL A 116 -2.16 6.93 0.75
CA VAL A 116 -2.79 6.56 2.02
C VAL A 116 -4.32 6.48 1.89
N SER A 117 -4.93 7.34 1.07
CA SER A 117 -6.37 7.27 0.80
C SER A 117 -6.75 5.97 0.09
N TRP A 118 -5.93 5.53 -0.88
CA TRP A 118 -6.11 4.24 -1.55
C TRP A 118 -5.98 3.07 -0.56
N LEU A 119 -5.01 3.10 0.37
CA LEU A 119 -4.92 2.08 1.43
C LEU A 119 -6.22 1.96 2.24
N LEU A 120 -6.81 3.10 2.63
CA LEU A 120 -8.07 3.10 3.38
C LEU A 120 -9.23 2.53 2.57
N HIS A 121 -9.27 2.81 1.27
CA HIS A 121 -10.28 2.30 0.35
C HIS A 121 -10.20 0.77 0.24
N ILE A 122 -9.03 0.22 -0.08
CA ILE A 122 -8.87 -1.24 -0.22
C ILE A 122 -9.06 -2.01 1.10
N SER A 123 -8.97 -1.33 2.23
CA SER A 123 -9.16 -1.92 3.56
C SER A 123 -10.63 -2.09 3.95
N ARG A 124 -11.56 -1.42 3.25
CA ARG A 124 -12.98 -1.26 3.65
C ARG A 124 -13.96 -1.97 2.71
N SER A 125 -13.54 -3.00 1.99
CA SER A 125 -14.30 -3.67 0.90
C SER A 125 -15.66 -4.31 1.23
N ASP A 126 -16.36 -3.92 2.31
CA ASP A 126 -17.66 -4.46 2.73
C ASP A 126 -18.85 -3.52 2.44
N GLU A 127 -18.62 -2.34 1.84
CA GLU A 127 -19.69 -1.39 1.55
C GLU A 127 -19.86 -1.20 0.03
N ASN A 128 -21.11 -1.32 -0.44
CA ASN A 128 -21.54 -1.00 -1.80
C ASN A 128 -20.94 0.34 -2.26
N HIS A 129 -19.84 0.30 -3.00
CA HIS A 129 -19.22 1.50 -3.53
C HIS A 129 -19.61 1.65 -4.99
N ASP A 130 -20.48 2.64 -5.22
CA ASP A 130 -20.60 3.34 -6.48
C ASP A 130 -19.20 3.52 -7.07
N SER A 131 -19.05 3.12 -8.33
CA SER A 131 -17.80 3.08 -9.09
C SER A 131 -17.22 4.48 -9.37
N GLU A 132 -17.04 5.31 -8.35
CA GLU A 132 -16.35 6.59 -8.47
C GLU A 132 -14.85 6.37 -8.22
N ASN A 133 -14.19 6.01 -9.33
CA ASN A 133 -12.75 6.11 -9.57
C ASN A 133 -11.89 5.24 -8.64
N LEU A 134 -11.46 4.07 -9.13
CA LEU A 134 -10.26 3.39 -8.60
C LEU A 134 -9.08 4.37 -8.68
N ILE A 135 -8.80 5.07 -7.57
CA ILE A 135 -7.62 5.92 -7.45
C ILE A 135 -6.43 4.99 -7.34
N LEU A 136 -5.79 4.65 -8.46
CA LEU A 136 -4.52 3.95 -8.47
C LEU A 136 -3.54 4.73 -7.57
N PRO A 137 -2.88 4.09 -6.58
CA PRO A 137 -1.95 4.80 -5.73
C PRO A 137 -0.79 5.29 -6.61
N SER A 138 -0.37 6.53 -6.38
CA SER A 138 0.71 7.17 -7.13
C SER A 138 2.00 6.36 -7.12
N ILE A 139 2.25 5.60 -6.04
CA ILE A 139 3.40 4.67 -5.95
C ILE A 139 3.40 3.59 -7.04
N ALA A 140 2.22 3.22 -7.57
CA ALA A 140 2.04 2.21 -8.59
C ALA A 140 1.91 2.78 -10.01
N PHE A 141 2.05 4.10 -10.24
CA PHE A 141 1.90 4.66 -11.60
C PHE A 141 2.89 4.08 -12.62
N ASN A 142 4.11 3.76 -12.20
CA ASN A 142 5.11 3.14 -13.07
C ASN A 142 4.88 1.64 -13.25
N GLU A 143 4.10 1.03 -12.35
CA GLU A 143 3.79 -0.39 -12.37
C GLU A 143 2.34 -0.66 -11.94
N PRO A 144 1.36 -0.39 -12.82
CA PRO A 144 -0.06 -0.51 -12.45
C PRO A 144 -0.48 -1.92 -12.01
N ILE A 145 0.21 -2.94 -12.54
CA ILE A 145 -0.01 -4.35 -12.17
C ILE A 145 0.20 -4.58 -10.67
N LEU A 146 1.10 -3.84 -10.01
CA LEU A 146 1.37 -3.99 -8.59
C LEU A 146 0.14 -3.66 -7.74
N ALA A 147 -0.55 -2.57 -8.05
CA ALA A 147 -1.78 -2.20 -7.36
C ALA A 147 -2.91 -3.21 -7.62
N SER A 148 -3.04 -3.70 -8.85
CA SER A 148 -4.00 -4.77 -9.16
C SER A 148 -3.71 -6.03 -8.37
N ILE A 149 -2.44 -6.41 -8.18
CA ILE A 149 -2.08 -7.56 -7.35
C ILE A 149 -2.48 -7.33 -5.89
N TRP A 150 -2.26 -6.13 -5.34
CA TRP A 150 -2.68 -5.81 -3.98
C TRP A 150 -4.21 -5.86 -3.80
N GLU A 151 -4.97 -5.33 -4.76
CA GLU A 151 -6.44 -5.38 -4.75
C GLU A 151 -6.97 -6.80 -4.83
N LEU A 152 -6.39 -7.63 -5.72
CA LEU A 152 -6.74 -9.04 -5.84
C LEU A 152 -6.43 -9.80 -4.54
N ILE A 153 -5.29 -9.53 -3.91
CA ILE A 153 -4.93 -10.11 -2.62
C ILE A 153 -5.89 -9.68 -1.50
N ALA A 154 -6.31 -8.41 -1.48
CA ALA A 154 -7.32 -7.93 -0.55
C ALA A 154 -8.65 -8.66 -0.76
N SER A 155 -9.12 -8.77 -2.01
CA SER A 155 -10.34 -9.48 -2.38
C SER A 155 -10.31 -10.96 -1.96
N LEU A 156 -9.17 -11.66 -2.08
CA LEU A 156 -9.00 -13.02 -1.57
C LEU A 156 -9.26 -13.14 -0.05
N CYS A 157 -9.02 -12.07 0.71
CA CYS A 157 -9.11 -12.04 2.17
C CYS A 157 -10.48 -11.59 2.69
N THR A 158 -11.09 -10.59 2.05
CA THR A 158 -12.28 -9.89 2.56
C THR A 158 -13.50 -10.03 1.66
N GLY A 159 -13.36 -10.48 0.41
CA GLY A 159 -14.46 -10.56 -0.56
C GLY A 159 -15.45 -11.69 -0.28
N SER A 160 -16.58 -11.68 -0.99
CA SER A 160 -17.54 -12.78 -1.00
C SER A 160 -16.90 -14.06 -1.58
N GLN A 161 -17.59 -15.21 -1.45
CA GLN A 161 -17.10 -16.46 -2.05
C GLN A 161 -16.92 -16.37 -3.58
N GLU A 162 -17.73 -15.54 -4.25
CA GLU A 162 -17.62 -15.27 -5.68
C GLU A 162 -16.41 -14.36 -5.96
N ASP A 163 -16.30 -13.23 -5.27
CA ASP A 163 -15.17 -12.29 -5.44
C ASP A 163 -13.82 -12.98 -5.19
N ARG A 164 -13.74 -13.82 -4.16
CA ARG A 164 -12.52 -14.58 -3.84
C ARG A 164 -12.17 -15.56 -4.96
N SER A 165 -13.17 -16.20 -5.57
CA SER A 165 -12.95 -17.10 -6.70
C SER A 165 -12.46 -16.36 -7.93
N ASP A 166 -13.09 -15.21 -8.25
CA ASP A 166 -12.72 -14.37 -9.38
C ASP A 166 -11.32 -13.75 -9.19
N ALA A 167 -11.01 -13.30 -7.97
CA ALA A 167 -9.69 -12.80 -7.64
C ALA A 167 -8.60 -13.87 -7.87
N ALA A 168 -8.87 -15.12 -7.47
CA ALA A 168 -7.97 -16.23 -7.73
C ALA A 168 -7.82 -16.51 -9.23
N ALA A 169 -8.89 -16.45 -10.02
CA ALA A 169 -8.84 -16.63 -11.47
C ALA A 169 -8.04 -15.52 -12.18
N CYS A 170 -8.16 -14.28 -11.72
CA CYS A 170 -7.34 -13.16 -12.19
C CYS A 170 -5.86 -13.37 -11.87
N LEU A 171 -5.53 -13.82 -10.66
CA LEU A 171 -4.15 -14.15 -10.27
C LEU A 171 -3.56 -15.31 -11.08
N VAL A 172 -4.37 -16.33 -11.41
CA VAL A 172 -3.98 -17.39 -12.37
C VAL A 172 -3.59 -16.77 -13.70
N SER A 173 -4.40 -15.84 -14.22
CA SER A 173 -4.16 -15.20 -15.51
C SER A 173 -2.87 -14.39 -15.51
N LEU A 174 -2.62 -13.61 -14.45
CA LEU A 174 -1.37 -12.86 -14.28
C LEU A 174 -0.16 -13.78 -14.17
N ALA A 175 -0.21 -14.81 -13.32
CA ALA A 175 0.88 -15.76 -13.13
C ALA A 175 1.21 -16.54 -14.42
N HIS A 176 0.20 -16.82 -15.25
CA HIS A 176 0.39 -17.49 -16.54
C HIS A 176 1.08 -16.60 -17.59
N GLN A 177 0.83 -15.28 -17.56
CA GLN A 177 1.40 -14.35 -18.54
C GLN A 177 2.91 -14.18 -18.39
N SER A 178 3.46 -14.21 -17.17
CA SER A 178 4.89 -13.99 -16.95
C SER A 178 5.37 -14.50 -15.60
N ASP A 179 6.57 -15.12 -15.58
CA ASP A 179 7.29 -15.44 -14.35
C ASP A 179 7.56 -14.19 -13.48
N ARG A 180 7.61 -13.00 -14.09
CA ARG A 180 7.74 -11.72 -13.35
C ARG A 180 6.52 -11.48 -12.46
N TYR A 181 5.32 -11.67 -12.98
CA TYR A 181 4.08 -11.48 -12.21
C TYR A 181 3.90 -12.59 -11.17
N SER A 182 4.27 -13.84 -11.48
CA SER A 182 4.31 -14.90 -10.47
C SER A 182 5.20 -14.53 -9.29
N LYS A 183 6.42 -14.04 -9.55
CA LYS A 183 7.33 -13.58 -8.48
C LYS A 183 6.73 -12.42 -7.69
N MET A 184 6.07 -11.48 -8.35
CA MET A 184 5.42 -10.34 -7.69
C MET A 184 4.29 -10.80 -6.76
N ILE A 185 3.40 -11.69 -7.21
CA ILE A 185 2.33 -12.23 -6.37
C ILE A 185 2.90 -12.90 -5.10
N ILE A 186 4.03 -13.62 -5.22
CA ILE A 186 4.71 -14.22 -4.07
C ILE A 186 5.26 -13.14 -3.13
N GLN A 187 5.98 -12.16 -3.68
CA GLN A 187 6.63 -11.08 -2.92
C GLN A 187 5.60 -10.23 -2.15
N GLU A 188 4.47 -9.95 -2.78
CA GLU A 188 3.36 -9.17 -2.21
C GLU A 188 2.47 -9.99 -1.27
N GLY A 189 2.79 -11.27 -1.03
CA GLY A 189 2.17 -12.08 0.02
C GLY A 189 0.92 -12.86 -0.41
N GLY A 190 0.66 -13.02 -1.71
CA GLY A 190 -0.52 -13.70 -2.23
C GLY A 190 -0.61 -15.20 -1.90
N VAL A 191 0.51 -15.85 -1.57
CA VAL A 191 0.55 -17.31 -1.28
C VAL A 191 -0.31 -17.69 -0.07
N GLY A 192 -0.28 -16.89 1.01
CA GLY A 192 -1.05 -17.18 2.22
C GLY A 192 -2.57 -17.16 1.98
N PRO A 193 -3.13 -16.08 1.42
CA PRO A 193 -4.53 -16.00 1.03
C PRO A 193 -4.97 -17.09 0.04
N LEU A 194 -4.13 -17.41 -0.97
CA LEU A 194 -4.41 -18.50 -1.90
C LEU A 194 -4.49 -19.86 -1.18
N LEU A 195 -3.54 -20.15 -0.28
CA LEU A 195 -3.57 -21.39 0.51
C LEU A 195 -4.81 -21.47 1.40
N LYS A 196 -5.22 -20.37 2.02
CA LYS A 196 -6.46 -20.31 2.80
C LYS A 196 -7.68 -20.60 1.91
N LEU A 197 -7.72 -20.02 0.71
CA LEU A 197 -8.81 -20.22 -0.25
C LEU A 197 -8.92 -21.68 -0.73
N THR A 198 -7.82 -22.43 -0.84
CA THR A 198 -7.88 -23.88 -1.17
C THR A 198 -8.66 -24.72 -0.16
N ARG A 199 -8.89 -24.21 1.05
CA ARG A 199 -9.61 -24.92 2.12
C ARG A 199 -11.00 -24.37 2.39
N GLU A 200 -11.15 -23.05 2.28
CA GLU A 200 -12.35 -22.32 2.72
C GLU A 200 -13.17 -21.72 1.56
N GLY A 201 -12.66 -21.85 0.33
CA GLY A 201 -13.35 -21.37 -0.86
C GLY A 201 -14.51 -22.29 -1.27
N ASN A 202 -15.41 -21.77 -2.10
CA ASN A 202 -16.30 -22.60 -2.91
C ASN A 202 -15.49 -23.46 -3.92
N ALA A 203 -16.15 -24.39 -4.60
CA ALA A 203 -15.49 -25.35 -5.49
C ALA A 203 -14.60 -24.67 -6.57
N GLU A 204 -15.07 -23.56 -7.15
CA GLU A 204 -14.33 -22.83 -8.18
C GLU A 204 -13.15 -22.05 -7.58
N GLY A 205 -13.34 -21.40 -6.44
CA GLY A 205 -12.28 -20.70 -5.71
C GLY A 205 -11.17 -21.65 -5.25
N GLN A 206 -11.51 -22.84 -4.76
CA GLN A 206 -10.51 -23.86 -4.40
C GLN A 206 -9.67 -24.29 -5.60
N LYS A 207 -10.32 -24.56 -6.73
CA LYS A 207 -9.68 -24.95 -7.99
C LYS A 207 -8.77 -23.84 -8.53
N ASN A 208 -9.26 -22.60 -8.55
CA ASN A 208 -8.48 -21.45 -9.02
C ASN A 208 -7.29 -21.14 -8.11
N ALA A 209 -7.48 -21.25 -6.80
CA ALA A 209 -6.39 -21.10 -5.83
C ALA A 209 -5.29 -22.16 -6.01
N ALA A 210 -5.68 -23.44 -6.16
CA ALA A 210 -4.73 -24.53 -6.40
C ALA A 210 -3.96 -24.31 -7.73
N ARG A 211 -4.66 -23.87 -8.78
CA ARG A 211 -4.04 -23.53 -10.07
C ARG A 211 -3.05 -22.37 -9.94
N ALA A 212 -3.43 -21.31 -9.23
CA ALA A 212 -2.56 -20.16 -9.00
C ALA A 212 -1.28 -20.60 -8.30
N ILE A 213 -1.38 -21.33 -7.18
CA ILE A 213 -0.22 -21.84 -6.43
C ILE A 213 0.70 -22.70 -7.31
N GLY A 214 0.13 -23.56 -8.17
CA GLY A 214 0.91 -24.34 -9.13
C GLY A 214 1.72 -23.48 -10.10
N LEU A 215 1.13 -22.38 -10.59
CA LEU A 215 1.80 -21.43 -11.49
C LEU A 215 2.85 -20.56 -10.80
N LEU A 216 2.70 -20.31 -9.50
CA LEU A 216 3.68 -19.57 -8.71
C LEU A 216 5.00 -20.34 -8.54
N LYS A 217 5.06 -21.63 -8.90
CA LYS A 217 6.27 -22.47 -8.86
C LYS A 217 6.97 -22.39 -7.48
N VAL A 218 6.19 -22.27 -6.41
CA VAL A 218 6.71 -22.27 -5.03
C VAL A 218 7.22 -23.70 -4.77
N ILE A 219 8.53 -23.90 -4.95
CA ILE A 219 9.18 -25.21 -4.82
C ILE A 219 9.05 -25.67 -3.36
N ASN A 220 8.03 -26.50 -3.14
CA ASN A 220 7.76 -27.48 -2.05
C ASN A 220 6.26 -27.68 -1.76
N SER A 221 5.35 -27.19 -2.62
CA SER A 221 3.92 -27.56 -2.53
C SER A 221 3.57 -28.94 -3.10
N ILE A 222 4.57 -29.76 -3.49
CA ILE A 222 4.37 -31.16 -3.93
C ILE A 222 3.60 -31.96 -2.87
N VAL A 223 3.77 -31.65 -1.58
CA VAL A 223 3.04 -32.28 -0.48
C VAL A 223 1.55 -31.91 -0.47
N ILE A 224 1.16 -30.71 -0.90
CA ILE A 224 -0.26 -30.27 -0.88
C ILE A 224 -1.05 -30.90 -2.04
N LEU A 225 -0.42 -31.09 -3.20
CA LEU A 225 -1.07 -31.74 -4.35
C LEU A 225 -1.29 -33.24 -4.13
N ILE A 226 -0.39 -33.93 -3.40
CA ILE A 226 -0.57 -35.35 -3.08
C ILE A 226 -1.73 -35.58 -2.09
N THR A 227 -1.91 -34.70 -1.09
CA THR A 227 -3.05 -34.79 -0.16
C THR A 227 -4.38 -34.47 -0.85
N SER A 228 -4.38 -33.55 -1.81
CA SER A 228 -5.57 -33.18 -2.60
C SER A 228 -6.02 -34.31 -3.54
N ALA A 229 -5.07 -35.03 -4.15
CA ALA A 229 -5.36 -36.21 -4.97
C ALA A 229 -5.89 -37.40 -4.13
N SER A 230 -5.48 -37.52 -2.87
CA SER A 230 -5.95 -38.58 -1.97
C SER A 230 -7.41 -38.36 -1.52
N MET A 231 -7.81 -37.10 -1.30
CA MET A 231 -9.19 -36.74 -0.88
C MET A 231 -10.24 -36.89 -2.00
N LEU A 232 -9.83 -36.86 -3.27
CA LEU A 232 -10.73 -37.07 -4.41
C LEU A 232 -10.96 -38.56 -4.74
N CYS A 233 -10.10 -39.46 -4.25
CA CYS A 233 -10.26 -40.91 -4.45
C CYS A 233 -11.14 -41.59 -3.37
N GLU A 234 -11.31 -40.99 -2.18
CA GLU A 234 -12.09 -41.59 -1.07
C GLU A 234 -13.58 -41.21 -1.06
N HIS A 235 -14.05 -40.35 -1.98
CA HIS A 235 -15.47 -40.00 -2.11
C HIS A 235 -16.12 -40.52 -3.40
N GLY A 236 -15.47 -41.49 -4.06
CA GLY A 236 -15.94 -42.17 -5.26
C GLY A 236 -16.03 -43.69 -5.12
N SER A 237 -16.49 -44.21 -3.98
CA SER A 237 -16.84 -45.63 -3.80
C SER A 237 -18.04 -45.79 -2.88
#